data_AF-A0A536IE10-F1
#
_entry.id   AF-A0A536IE10-F1
#
_cell.length_a   1.000
_cell.length_b   1.000
_cell.length_c   1.000
_cell.angle_alpha   90.00
_cell.angle_beta   90.00
_cell.angle_gamma   90.00
#
_symmetry.space_group_name_H-M   'P 1'
#
loop_
_entity.id
_entity.type
_entity.pdbx_description
1 polymer ?
#
loop_
_entity_poly.entity_id
_entity_poly.type
_entity_poly.pdbx_seq_one_letter_code
_entity_poly.pdbx_strand_id
1 'polypeptide(L)'
;MIDDDAVWSEPIVRAEVDGDLRGRLRGAWARRSELLEALDRVPLTLCHLDSFRGNLFSTTKPSGDAETVAVDWSYVGIGPLGTDLSQLVIASIFYHGDDHDVRRLESACLPSYLAGLRESGWRGSASDVHTGYALAGAVRFLFVLGVLRAAPSAGYRARAERWVGTPYETQLALNVKRTEHLLGLAEPFWRNGT
;
A
#
# COMPACT_ATOMS: atom_id res chain seq x y z
N MET A 1 14.25 13.60 -1.84
CA MET A 1 14.05 12.86 -0.58
C MET A 1 14.85 11.57 -0.56
N ILE A 2 14.66 10.63 -1.49
CA ILE A 2 15.54 9.46 -1.61
C ILE A 2 17.02 9.90 -1.77
N ASP A 3 17.25 10.97 -2.54
CA ASP A 3 18.60 11.53 -2.74
C ASP A 3 18.99 12.64 -1.76
N ASP A 4 18.18 12.91 -0.73
CA ASP A 4 18.47 13.99 0.20
C ASP A 4 19.36 13.50 1.35
N ASP A 5 20.66 13.76 1.26
CA ASP A 5 21.63 13.32 2.28
C ASP A 5 21.33 13.85 3.67
N ALA A 6 20.73 15.04 3.80
CA ALA A 6 20.37 15.58 5.10
C ALA A 6 19.40 14.64 5.80
N VAL A 7 18.35 14.20 5.12
CA VAL A 7 17.35 13.25 5.64
C VAL A 7 17.98 11.92 6.06
N TRP A 8 18.84 11.34 5.22
CA TRP A 8 19.44 10.03 5.51
C TRP A 8 20.58 10.07 6.53
N SER A 9 21.14 11.26 6.79
CA SER A 9 22.15 11.46 7.82
C SER A 9 21.55 11.67 9.22
N GLU A 10 20.26 11.98 9.32
CA GLU A 10 19.57 12.21 10.60
C GLU A 10 19.70 11.01 11.53
N PRO A 11 20.11 11.20 12.80
CA PRO A 11 20.31 10.10 13.74
C PRO A 11 19.09 9.20 13.91
N ILE A 12 17.89 9.79 13.92
CA ILE A 12 16.62 9.06 14.04
C ILE A 12 16.33 8.17 12.81
N VAL A 13 16.72 8.60 11.62
CA VAL A 13 16.57 7.80 10.39
C VAL A 13 17.58 6.66 10.38
N ARG A 14 18.83 6.93 10.76
CA ARG A 14 19.89 5.91 10.83
C ARG A 14 19.65 4.85 11.90
N ALA A 15 18.91 5.18 12.96
CA ALA A 15 18.57 4.24 14.03
C ALA A 15 17.46 3.27 13.62
N GLU A 16 16.51 3.71 12.79
CA GLU A 16 15.35 2.92 12.37
C GLU A 16 15.55 2.19 11.04
N VAL A 17 16.42 2.70 10.16
CA VAL A 17 16.70 2.10 8.87
C VAL A 17 17.85 1.10 8.98
N ASP A 18 17.50 -0.18 8.86
CA ASP A 18 18.47 -1.25 8.70
C ASP A 18 18.91 -1.45 7.24
N GLY A 19 20.14 -1.92 7.05
CA GLY A 19 20.65 -2.32 5.74
C GLY A 19 20.70 -1.21 4.68
N ASP A 20 20.48 -1.58 3.41
CA ASP A 20 20.54 -0.68 2.25
C ASP A 20 19.14 -0.29 1.73
N LEU A 21 18.22 0.08 2.63
CA LEU A 21 16.88 0.53 2.22
C LEU A 21 16.96 1.72 1.24
N ARG A 22 17.90 2.65 1.45
CA ARG A 22 18.11 3.80 0.55
C ARG A 22 18.48 3.36 -0.86
N GLY A 23 19.46 2.45 -1.00
CA GLY A 23 19.87 1.92 -2.31
C GLY A 23 18.75 1.13 -2.98
N ARG A 24 18.00 0.32 -2.22
CA ARG A 24 16.83 -0.41 -2.73
C ARG A 24 15.72 0.53 -3.20
N LEU A 25 15.42 1.59 -2.47
CA LEU A 25 14.47 2.63 -2.90
C LEU A 25 14.94 3.37 -4.16
N ARG A 26 16.24 3.66 -4.28
CA ARG A 26 16.81 4.23 -5.51
C ARG A 26 16.66 3.29 -6.70
N GLY A 27 17.01 2.01 -6.52
CA GLY A 27 16.83 0.98 -7.53
C GLY A 27 15.37 0.86 -7.95
N ALA A 28 14.46 0.79 -6.99
CA ALA A 28 13.03 0.76 -7.24
C ALA A 28 12.55 2.00 -8.02
N TRP A 29 13.01 3.19 -7.64
CA TRP A 29 12.65 4.43 -8.33
C TRP A 29 13.17 4.46 -9.77
N ALA A 30 14.43 4.05 -9.99
CA ALA A 30 15.01 3.99 -11.33
C ALA A 30 14.23 3.02 -12.25
N ARG A 31 13.68 1.96 -11.66
CA ARG A 31 12.98 0.87 -12.36
C ARG A 31 11.46 0.93 -12.27
N ARG A 32 10.91 2.06 -11.80
CA ARG A 32 9.46 2.24 -11.60
C ARG A 32 8.64 2.02 -12.87
N SER A 33 9.22 2.31 -14.05
CA SER A 33 8.55 2.08 -15.33
C SER A 33 8.28 0.59 -15.59
N GLU A 34 9.13 -0.32 -15.12
CA GLU A 34 8.90 -1.76 -15.26
C GLU A 34 7.67 -2.20 -14.45
N LEU A 35 7.44 -1.61 -13.27
CA LEU A 35 6.25 -1.88 -12.46
C LEU A 35 4.98 -1.37 -13.15
N LEU A 36 5.04 -0.18 -13.75
CA LEU A 36 3.93 0.40 -14.51
C LEU A 36 3.61 -0.44 -15.75
N GLU A 37 4.62 -0.83 -16.52
CA GLU A 37 4.45 -1.72 -17.68
C GLU A 37 3.87 -3.08 -17.32
N ALA A 38 4.24 -3.62 -16.15
CA ALA A 38 3.66 -4.87 -15.64
C ALA A 38 2.20 -4.67 -15.24
N LEU A 39 1.87 -3.53 -14.61
CA LEU A 39 0.52 -3.20 -14.17
C LEU A 39 -0.42 -2.99 -15.37
N ASP A 40 0.07 -2.40 -16.46
CA ASP A 40 -0.68 -2.20 -17.72
C ASP A 40 -1.14 -3.51 -18.38
N ARG A 41 -0.56 -4.65 -18.01
CA ARG A 41 -0.93 -5.98 -18.53
C ARG A 41 -2.01 -6.67 -17.69
N VAL A 42 -2.32 -6.13 -16.52
CA VAL A 42 -3.36 -6.69 -15.64
C VAL A 42 -4.74 -6.38 -16.23
N PRO A 43 -5.68 -7.34 -16.25
CA PRO A 43 -7.05 -7.09 -16.72
C PRO A 43 -7.69 -5.90 -16.00
N LEU A 44 -8.44 -5.09 -16.74
CA LEU A 44 -9.12 -3.91 -16.18
C LEU A 44 -10.52 -4.25 -15.67
N THR A 45 -10.94 -3.60 -14.58
CA THR A 45 -12.26 -3.69 -13.97
C THR A 45 -12.78 -2.30 -13.59
N LEU A 46 -14.08 -2.19 -13.32
CA LEU A 46 -14.58 -1.05 -12.56
C LEU A 46 -14.04 -1.15 -11.12
N CYS A 47 -13.40 -0.08 -10.66
CA CYS A 47 -12.82 0.03 -9.34
C CYS A 47 -13.37 1.25 -8.61
N HIS A 48 -13.51 1.13 -7.30
CA HIS A 48 -13.79 2.24 -6.41
C HIS A 48 -12.60 3.21 -6.30
N LEU A 49 -11.36 2.68 -6.38
CA LEU A 49 -10.08 3.39 -6.29
C LEU A 49 -9.81 4.14 -4.98
N ASP A 50 -10.71 4.00 -4.00
CA ASP A 50 -10.57 4.52 -2.63
C ASP A 50 -11.27 3.61 -1.60
N SER A 51 -11.26 2.30 -1.83
CA SER A 51 -11.94 1.29 -0.99
C SER A 51 -11.13 0.91 0.25
N PHE A 52 -10.52 1.88 0.92
CA PHE A 52 -9.90 1.66 2.23
C PHE A 52 -10.99 1.59 3.32
N ARG A 53 -10.63 1.05 4.50
CA ARG A 53 -11.59 0.77 5.57
C ARG A 53 -12.43 1.97 6.05
N GLY A 54 -11.97 3.21 5.84
CA GLY A 54 -12.74 4.40 6.21
C GLY A 54 -13.97 4.65 5.32
N ASN A 55 -13.97 4.06 4.12
CA ASN A 55 -15.05 4.18 3.15
C ASN A 55 -15.90 2.90 3.04
N LEU A 56 -15.65 1.90 3.89
CA LEU A 56 -16.37 0.62 3.90
C LEU A 56 -17.07 0.40 5.24
N PHE A 57 -18.38 0.25 5.20
CA PHE A 57 -19.22 0.12 6.39
C PHE A 57 -19.87 -1.25 6.44
N SER A 58 -19.68 -1.96 7.55
CA SER A 58 -20.40 -3.20 7.81
C SER A 58 -21.85 -2.90 8.22
N THR A 59 -22.79 -3.57 7.59
CA THR A 59 -24.22 -3.53 7.89
C THR A 59 -24.81 -4.94 7.79
N THR A 60 -26.11 -5.05 8.03
CA THR A 60 -26.87 -6.29 7.90
C THR A 60 -28.03 -6.05 6.95
N LYS A 61 -28.18 -6.94 5.95
CA LYS A 61 -29.34 -6.91 5.04
C LYS A 61 -30.62 -7.20 5.82
N PRO A 62 -31.80 -6.85 5.27
CA PRO A 62 -33.08 -7.30 5.83
C PRO A 62 -33.19 -8.83 5.96
N SER A 63 -32.46 -9.60 5.14
CA SER A 63 -32.38 -11.07 5.23
C SER A 63 -31.60 -11.58 6.45
N GLY A 64 -30.85 -10.72 7.15
CA GLY A 64 -29.95 -11.11 8.25
C GLY A 64 -28.50 -11.35 7.82
N ASP A 65 -28.21 -11.35 6.52
CA ASP A 65 -26.85 -11.56 6.02
C ASP A 65 -25.98 -10.31 6.23
N ALA A 66 -24.69 -10.53 6.50
CA ALA A 66 -23.71 -9.45 6.53
C ALA A 66 -23.62 -8.75 5.15
N GLU A 67 -23.50 -7.44 5.18
CA GLU A 67 -23.31 -6.60 3.99
C GLU A 67 -22.23 -5.57 4.24
N THR A 68 -21.49 -5.23 3.19
CA THR A 68 -20.53 -4.14 3.21
C THR A 68 -21.01 -3.07 2.24
N VAL A 69 -21.20 -1.85 2.75
CA VAL A 69 -21.57 -0.67 1.98
C VAL A 69 -20.33 0.16 1.73
N ALA A 70 -20.02 0.40 0.45
CA ALA A 70 -18.95 1.30 0.03
C ALA A 70 -19.52 2.70 -0.27
N VAL A 71 -18.84 3.74 0.23
CA VAL A 71 -19.22 5.15 0.05
C VAL A 71 -18.05 5.96 -0.51
N ASP A 72 -18.30 7.22 -0.87
CA ASP A 72 -17.30 8.11 -1.48
C ASP A 72 -16.74 7.58 -2.81
N TRP A 73 -17.65 7.41 -3.77
CA TRP A 73 -17.33 6.97 -5.13
C TRP A 73 -16.69 8.09 -6.00
N SER A 74 -16.13 9.13 -5.40
CA SER A 74 -15.57 10.27 -6.14
C SER A 74 -14.38 9.90 -7.04
N TYR A 75 -13.66 8.84 -6.68
CA TYR A 75 -12.54 8.29 -7.46
C TYR A 75 -12.91 7.12 -8.38
N VAL A 76 -14.19 6.75 -8.50
CA VAL A 76 -14.61 5.59 -9.30
C VAL A 76 -14.06 5.64 -10.73
N GLY A 77 -13.56 4.51 -11.23
CA GLY A 77 -12.98 4.47 -12.56
C GLY A 77 -12.60 3.07 -13.02
N ILE A 78 -12.11 2.97 -14.25
CA ILE A 78 -11.55 1.73 -14.78
C ILE A 78 -10.10 1.62 -14.31
N GLY A 79 -9.77 0.51 -13.64
CA GLY A 79 -8.43 0.26 -13.12
C GLY A 79 -8.04 -1.21 -13.15
N PRO A 80 -6.76 -1.53 -12.92
CA PRO A 80 -6.28 -2.91 -12.85
C PRO A 80 -7.01 -3.74 -11.80
N LEU A 81 -7.37 -4.97 -12.14
CA LEU A 81 -7.93 -5.95 -11.22
C LEU A 81 -7.08 -6.07 -9.96
N GLY A 82 -7.71 -6.10 -8.78
CA GLY A 82 -6.99 -6.15 -7.50
C GLY A 82 -6.57 -4.77 -6.94
N THR A 83 -6.80 -3.67 -7.67
CA THR A 83 -6.53 -2.31 -7.14
C THR A 83 -7.34 -1.99 -5.90
N ASP A 84 -8.64 -2.30 -5.89
CA ASP A 84 -9.50 -2.08 -4.71
C ASP A 84 -9.12 -2.96 -3.52
N LEU A 85 -8.67 -4.19 -3.78
CA LEU A 85 -8.11 -5.05 -2.74
C LEU A 85 -6.82 -4.45 -2.16
N SER A 86 -5.98 -3.87 -3.02
CA SER A 86 -4.78 -3.15 -2.59
C SER A 86 -5.14 -1.93 -1.74
N GLN A 87 -6.15 -1.14 -2.12
CA GLN A 87 -6.66 -0.06 -1.26
C GLN A 87 -7.15 -0.59 0.09
N LEU A 88 -7.90 -1.69 0.11
CA LEU A 88 -8.42 -2.28 1.34
C LEU A 88 -7.29 -2.67 2.30
N VAL A 89 -6.26 -3.37 1.82
CA VAL A 89 -5.19 -3.90 2.68
C VAL A 89 -4.08 -2.89 2.91
N ILE A 90 -3.49 -2.33 1.85
CA ILE A 90 -2.32 -1.47 1.94
C ILE A 90 -2.70 -0.10 2.50
N ALA A 91 -3.80 0.52 2.07
CA ALA A 91 -4.17 1.81 2.67
C ALA A 91 -4.53 1.68 4.16
N SER A 92 -5.06 0.53 4.59
CA SER A 92 -5.32 0.24 6.01
C SER A 92 -4.06 0.25 6.86
N ILE A 93 -2.91 -0.14 6.30
CA ILE A 93 -1.64 -0.01 7.02
C ILE A 93 -1.05 1.40 6.90
N PHE A 94 -1.45 2.27 5.97
CA PHE A 94 -0.87 3.63 5.83
C PHE A 94 -1.66 4.77 6.50
N TYR A 95 -3.00 4.76 6.47
CA TYR A 95 -3.79 5.96 6.79
C TYR A 95 -4.10 6.21 8.26
N HIS A 96 -3.90 5.23 9.15
CA HIS A 96 -4.39 5.34 10.52
C HIS A 96 -3.33 5.11 11.61
N GLY A 97 -2.05 5.00 11.24
CA GLY A 97 -0.96 4.87 12.21
C GLY A 97 -0.88 3.53 12.95
N ASP A 98 -1.87 2.64 12.79
CA ASP A 98 -1.90 1.33 13.43
C ASP A 98 -0.80 0.38 12.92
N ASP A 99 -0.21 -0.40 13.84
CA ASP A 99 0.69 -1.51 13.49
C ASP A 99 -0.11 -2.78 13.19
N HIS A 100 -0.77 -2.80 12.03
CA HIS A 100 -1.42 -4.02 11.55
C HIS A 100 -0.41 -5.02 11.03
N ASP A 101 -0.64 -6.29 11.35
CA ASP A 101 0.02 -7.40 10.66
C ASP A 101 -0.52 -7.50 9.23
N VAL A 102 0.24 -6.97 8.28
CA VAL A 102 -0.11 -6.99 6.85
C VAL A 102 -0.30 -8.41 6.33
N ARG A 103 0.47 -9.39 6.80
CA ARG A 103 0.35 -10.78 6.35
C ARG A 103 -0.97 -11.39 6.81
N ARG A 104 -1.43 -11.02 8.00
CA ARG A 104 -2.75 -11.43 8.49
C ARG A 104 -3.87 -10.80 7.68
N LEU A 105 -3.76 -9.53 7.31
CA LEU A 105 -4.72 -8.86 6.43
C LEU A 105 -4.74 -9.52 5.04
N GLU A 106 -3.59 -9.75 4.42
CA GLU A 106 -3.44 -10.45 3.14
C GLU A 106 -4.09 -11.84 3.20
N SER A 107 -3.79 -12.63 4.23
CA SER A 107 -4.31 -13.98 4.41
C SER A 107 -5.84 -14.02 4.55
N ALA A 108 -6.44 -12.96 5.12
CA ALA A 108 -7.89 -12.86 5.24
C ALA A 108 -8.55 -12.31 3.96
N CYS A 109 -7.95 -11.30 3.34
CA CYS A 109 -8.57 -10.54 2.26
C CYS A 109 -8.36 -11.16 0.88
N LEU A 110 -7.17 -11.69 0.55
CA LEU A 110 -6.90 -12.22 -0.80
C LEU A 110 -7.81 -13.41 -1.16
N PRO A 111 -7.95 -14.45 -0.32
CA PRO A 111 -8.84 -15.57 -0.64
C PRO A 111 -10.31 -15.15 -0.72
N SER A 112 -10.74 -14.25 0.17
CA SER A 112 -12.12 -13.74 0.22
C SER A 112 -12.47 -12.89 -1.00
N TYR A 113 -11.54 -12.04 -1.46
CA TYR A 113 -11.70 -11.26 -2.68
C TYR A 113 -11.81 -12.15 -3.91
N LEU A 114 -10.96 -13.18 -4.01
CA LEU A 114 -11.05 -14.18 -5.06
C LEU A 114 -12.39 -14.93 -5.03
N ALA A 115 -12.86 -15.34 -3.85
CA ALA A 115 -14.16 -15.99 -3.70
C ALA A 115 -15.30 -15.09 -4.18
N GLY A 116 -15.32 -13.82 -3.76
CA GLY A 116 -16.31 -12.83 -4.21
C GLY A 116 -16.30 -12.62 -5.73
N LEU A 117 -15.12 -12.57 -6.37
CA LEU A 117 -15.02 -12.53 -7.83
C LEU A 117 -15.60 -13.79 -8.48
N ARG A 118 -15.42 -14.98 -7.89
CA ARG A 118 -16.02 -16.21 -8.42
C ARG A 118 -17.54 -16.20 -8.31
N GLU A 119 -18.05 -15.75 -7.17
CA GLU A 119 -19.49 -15.60 -6.94
C GLU A 119 -20.13 -14.60 -7.92
N SER A 120 -19.41 -13.52 -8.26
CA SER A 120 -19.85 -12.55 -9.27
C SER A 120 -19.73 -13.02 -10.73
N GLY A 121 -19.34 -14.28 -10.95
CA GLY A 121 -19.22 -14.86 -12.29
C GLY A 121 -17.86 -14.66 -12.97
N TRP A 122 -16.89 -14.00 -12.35
CA TRP A 122 -15.56 -13.82 -12.94
C TRP A 122 -14.76 -15.14 -12.96
N ARG A 123 -14.12 -15.44 -14.10
CA ARG A 123 -13.44 -16.72 -14.37
C ARG A 123 -11.95 -16.57 -14.75
N GLY A 124 -11.36 -15.38 -14.60
CA GLY A 124 -9.94 -15.13 -14.89
C GLY A 124 -8.96 -15.76 -13.88
N SER A 125 -7.66 -15.50 -14.03
CA SER A 125 -6.61 -16.16 -13.25
C SER A 125 -6.44 -15.55 -11.86
N ALA A 126 -6.34 -16.38 -10.81
CA ALA A 126 -5.99 -15.87 -9.48
C ALA A 126 -4.65 -15.12 -9.47
N SER A 127 -3.72 -15.49 -10.35
CA SER A 127 -2.45 -14.79 -10.51
C SER A 127 -2.62 -13.34 -10.96
N ASP A 128 -3.66 -13.02 -11.73
CA ASP A 128 -3.93 -11.65 -12.17
C ASP A 128 -4.32 -10.77 -10.97
N VAL A 129 -5.11 -11.32 -10.04
CA VAL A 129 -5.50 -10.64 -8.79
C VAL A 129 -4.28 -10.39 -7.91
N HIS A 130 -3.44 -11.42 -7.71
CA HIS A 130 -2.22 -11.26 -6.90
C HIS A 130 -1.24 -10.26 -7.52
N THR A 131 -1.09 -10.29 -8.84
CA THR A 131 -0.23 -9.36 -9.59
C THR A 131 -0.74 -7.94 -9.46
N GLY A 132 -2.03 -7.72 -9.72
CA GLY A 132 -2.62 -6.39 -9.61
C GLY A 132 -2.64 -5.85 -8.18
N TYR A 133 -2.89 -6.70 -7.18
CA TYR A 133 -2.77 -6.34 -5.76
C TYR A 133 -1.37 -5.79 -5.42
N ALA A 134 -0.33 -6.55 -5.78
CA ALA A 134 1.05 -6.24 -5.46
C ALA A 134 1.53 -4.98 -6.21
N LEU A 135 1.29 -4.92 -7.51
CA LEU A 135 1.72 -3.80 -8.35
C LEU A 135 0.96 -2.51 -8.04
N ALA A 136 -0.36 -2.55 -7.83
CA ALA A 136 -1.13 -1.37 -7.43
C ALA A 136 -0.67 -0.84 -6.06
N GLY A 137 -0.33 -1.75 -5.14
CA GLY A 137 0.21 -1.40 -3.83
C GLY A 137 1.57 -0.72 -3.95
N ALA A 138 2.50 -1.34 -4.67
CA ALA A 138 3.83 -0.80 -4.87
C ALA A 138 3.81 0.56 -5.60
N VAL A 139 3.11 0.66 -6.74
CA VAL A 139 3.07 1.89 -7.55
C VAL A 139 2.49 3.07 -6.76
N ARG A 140 1.46 2.83 -5.94
CA ARG A 140 0.77 3.91 -5.22
C ARG A 140 1.43 4.28 -3.90
N PHE A 141 1.95 3.30 -3.15
CA PHE A 141 2.33 3.52 -1.74
C PHE A 141 3.84 3.46 -1.48
N LEU A 142 4.65 2.85 -2.37
CA LEU A 142 6.08 2.60 -2.09
C LEU A 142 6.86 3.89 -1.83
N PHE A 143 6.45 4.99 -2.46
CA PHE A 143 7.13 6.28 -2.34
C PHE A 143 6.40 7.27 -1.43
N VAL A 144 5.54 6.78 -0.52
CA VAL A 144 4.97 7.57 0.58
C VAL A 144 6.05 7.78 1.65
N LEU A 145 7.02 8.62 1.31
CA LEU A 145 8.20 8.89 2.13
C LEU A 145 8.01 10.13 3.02
N GLY A 146 6.80 10.70 3.08
CA GLY A 146 6.53 11.97 3.78
C GLY A 146 7.03 12.01 5.23
N VAL A 147 7.01 10.87 5.92
CA VAL A 147 7.56 10.74 7.28
C VAL A 147 9.07 11.02 7.29
N LEU A 148 9.86 10.44 6.37
CA LEU A 148 11.31 10.66 6.31
C LEU A 148 11.65 12.15 6.10
N ARG A 149 10.86 12.86 5.29
CA ARG A 149 11.05 14.30 5.06
C ARG A 149 10.91 15.13 6.34
N ALA A 150 10.15 14.67 7.32
CA ALA A 150 9.97 15.40 8.56
C ALA A 150 11.17 15.28 9.51
N ALA A 151 12.01 14.24 9.36
CA ALA A 151 13.16 13.97 10.23
C ALA A 151 14.02 15.20 10.56
N PRO A 152 14.50 16.00 9.59
CA PRO A 152 15.37 17.15 9.87
C PRO A 152 14.67 18.33 10.55
N SER A 153 13.35 18.28 10.78
CA SER A 153 12.58 19.41 11.29
C SER A 153 11.72 19.05 12.50
N ALA A 154 12.07 19.59 13.66
CA ALA A 154 11.28 19.42 14.89
C ALA A 154 9.83 19.92 14.74
N GLY A 155 9.61 21.00 13.98
CA GLY A 155 8.27 21.53 13.71
C GLY A 155 7.41 20.59 12.88
N TYR A 156 7.99 19.97 11.85
CA TYR A 156 7.26 18.97 11.04
C TYR A 156 7.02 17.68 11.83
N ARG A 157 7.98 17.21 12.64
CA ARG A 157 7.80 16.06 13.55
C ARG A 157 6.63 16.28 14.49
N ALA A 158 6.60 17.40 15.21
CA ALA A 158 5.51 17.73 16.13
C ALA A 158 4.14 17.86 15.43
N ARG A 159 4.11 18.25 14.14
CA ARG A 159 2.86 18.26 13.35
C ARG A 159 2.42 16.85 12.99
N ALA A 160 3.33 15.97 12.58
CA ALA A 160 3.03 14.58 12.28
C ALA A 160 2.49 13.84 13.50
N GLU A 161 3.11 14.05 14.67
CA GLU A 161 2.64 13.49 15.95
C GLU A 161 1.23 13.94 16.30
N ARG A 162 0.92 15.22 16.15
CA ARG A 162 -0.44 15.73 16.40
C ARG A 162 -1.49 15.18 15.45
N TRP A 163 -1.13 14.92 14.20
CA TRP A 163 -2.08 14.46 13.19
C TRP A 163 -2.39 12.97 13.32
N VAL A 164 -1.36 12.16 13.59
CA VAL A 164 -1.51 10.70 13.72
C VAL A 164 -1.84 10.27 15.14
N GLY A 165 -1.41 11.04 16.15
CA GLY A 165 -1.62 10.72 17.56
C GLY A 165 -0.59 9.77 18.17
N THR A 166 0.51 9.48 17.48
CA THR A 166 1.60 8.61 17.96
C THR A 166 2.96 9.31 17.82
N PRO A 167 3.99 8.91 18.59
CA PRO A 167 5.34 9.48 18.48
C PRO A 167 5.91 9.36 17.06
N TYR A 168 6.69 10.36 16.63
CA TYR A 168 7.24 10.39 15.29
C TYR A 168 8.15 9.18 15.01
N GLU A 169 8.94 8.76 16.00
CA GLU A 169 9.79 7.56 15.96
C GLU A 169 8.97 6.31 15.61
N THR A 170 7.82 6.13 16.27
CA THR A 170 6.91 5.00 15.99
C THR A 170 6.35 5.07 14.57
N GLN A 171 5.97 6.26 14.10
CA GLN A 171 5.50 6.44 12.74
C GLN A 171 6.58 6.12 11.70
N LEU A 172 7.82 6.53 11.98
CA LEU A 172 8.98 6.26 11.14
C LEU A 172 9.26 4.77 11.05
N ALA A 173 9.39 4.08 12.19
CA ALA A 173 9.60 2.64 12.25
C ALA A 173 8.54 1.86 11.45
N LEU A 174 7.27 2.24 11.62
CA LEU A 174 6.16 1.62 10.88
C LEU A 174 6.24 1.87 9.39
N ASN A 175 6.57 3.08 8.96
CA ASN A 175 6.74 3.39 7.53
C ASN A 175 7.93 2.63 6.92
N VAL A 176 9.04 2.46 7.65
CA VAL A 176 10.16 1.62 7.20
C VAL A 176 9.68 0.19 6.97
N LYS A 177 9.01 -0.43 7.95
CA LYS A 177 8.43 -1.78 7.83
C LYS A 177 7.45 -1.91 6.66
N ARG A 178 6.58 -0.92 6.45
CA ARG A 178 5.61 -0.90 5.34
C ARG A 178 6.30 -0.75 3.99
N THR A 179 7.32 0.10 3.90
CA THR A 179 8.13 0.29 2.70
C THR A 179 8.87 -1.00 2.33
N GLU A 180 9.45 -1.67 3.31
CA GLU A 180 10.11 -2.97 3.14
C GLU A 180 9.16 -4.04 2.58
N HIS A 181 7.95 -4.12 3.13
CA HIS A 181 6.93 -5.02 2.61
C HIS A 181 6.56 -4.70 1.15
N LEU A 182 6.36 -3.42 0.81
CA LEU A 182 6.06 -3.01 -0.57
C LEU A 182 7.21 -3.27 -1.55
N LEU A 183 8.46 -3.13 -1.10
CA LEU A 183 9.62 -3.53 -1.90
C LEU A 183 9.58 -5.03 -2.19
N GLY A 184 9.26 -5.86 -1.19
CA GLY A 184 9.11 -7.31 -1.37
C GLY A 184 7.97 -7.69 -2.32
N LEU A 185 6.86 -6.92 -2.34
CA LEU A 185 5.79 -7.11 -3.31
C LEU A 185 6.21 -6.70 -4.73
N ALA A 186 7.04 -5.67 -4.88
CA ALA A 186 7.49 -5.16 -6.17
C ALA A 186 8.60 -6.01 -6.80
N GLU A 187 9.46 -6.62 -5.98
CA GLU A 187 10.68 -7.31 -6.39
C GLU A 187 10.49 -8.35 -7.50
N PRO A 188 9.45 -9.21 -7.49
CA PRO A 188 9.26 -10.21 -8.54
C PRO A 188 8.97 -9.64 -9.93
N PHE A 189 8.55 -8.37 -10.03
CA PHE A 189 8.11 -7.75 -11.29
C PHE A 189 9.21 -6.95 -11.98
N TRP A 190 10.32 -6.75 -11.29
CA TRP A 190 11.53 -6.19 -11.85
C TRP A 190 12.25 -7.25 -12.68
N ARG A 191 12.48 -6.96 -13.97
CA ARG A 191 13.21 -7.85 -14.87
C ARG A 191 14.61 -8.12 -14.29
N ASN A 192 14.96 -9.37 -13.99
CA ASN A 192 16.34 -9.66 -13.60
C ASN A 192 17.26 -9.13 -14.70
N GLY A 193 18.20 -8.25 -14.36
CA GLY A 193 19.07 -7.58 -15.33
C GLY A 193 19.72 -8.62 -16.23
N THR A 194 19.50 -8.48 -17.53
CA THR A 194 20.28 -9.15 -18.57
C THR A 194 21.73 -8.70 -18.53
#